data_AF-A0A9E1EL66-F1
#
_entry.id   AF-A0A9E1EL66-F1
#
_cell.length_a   1.000
_cell.length_b   1.000
_cell.length_c   1.000
_cell.angle_alpha   90.00
_cell.angle_beta   90.00
_cell.angle_gamma   90.00
#
_symmetry.space_group_name_H-M   'P 1'
#
loop_
_entity.id
_entity.type
_entity.pdbx_description
1 polymer ?
#
loop_
_entity_poly.entity_id
_entity_poly.type
_entity_poly.pdbx_seq_one_letter_code
_entity_poly.pdbx_strand_id
1 'polypeptide(L)'
;DIPIYTNSQQLRAFAKYCKQNDLNLLFLEIPSVSSWTYARHNAVQDLSDELGVELLDLNLLYDEIGIDMRNCYRDTSASHLNYAAACKVTDYVGKYIGENYGIESRRDDAELAEHWDNDVAEFKKLNKIK
;
A
#
# COMPACT_ATOMS: atom_id res chain seq x y z
N ASP A 1 -21.57 0.33 -25.67
CA ASP A 1 -21.75 -0.54 -24.50
C ASP A 1 -20.41 -0.76 -23.81
N ILE A 2 -20.12 0.03 -22.78
CA ILE A 2 -18.98 -0.22 -21.89
C ILE A 2 -19.52 -1.18 -20.83
N PRO A 3 -19.00 -2.42 -20.69
CA PRO A 3 -19.47 -3.31 -19.64
C PRO A 3 -19.26 -2.66 -18.28
N ILE A 4 -20.33 -2.53 -17.50
CA ILE A 4 -20.23 -2.10 -16.10
C ILE A 4 -19.63 -3.28 -15.33
N TYR A 5 -18.33 -3.20 -15.07
CA TYR A 5 -17.67 -4.16 -14.20
C TYR A 5 -17.87 -3.76 -12.75
N THR A 6 -18.23 -4.73 -11.90
CA THR A 6 -18.10 -4.59 -10.45
C THR A 6 -16.61 -4.53 -10.08
N ASN A 7 -16.28 -3.92 -8.93
CA ASN A 7 -14.90 -3.86 -8.43
C ASN A 7 -14.26 -5.26 -8.36
N SER A 8 -15.04 -6.28 -7.99
CA SER A 8 -14.58 -7.68 -7.92
C SER A 8 -14.21 -8.27 -9.29
N GLN A 9 -14.89 -7.86 -10.37
CA GLN A 9 -14.56 -8.30 -11.73
C GLN A 9 -13.29 -7.61 -12.24
N GLN A 10 -13.08 -6.34 -11.86
CA GLN A 10 -11.85 -5.62 -12.19
C GLN A 10 -10.63 -6.26 -11.52
N LEU A 11 -10.74 -6.61 -10.23
CA LEU A 11 -9.68 -7.33 -9.53
C LEU A 11 -9.38 -8.70 -10.16
N ARG A 12 -10.41 -9.44 -10.58
CA ARG A 12 -10.21 -10.71 -11.31
C ARG A 12 -9.52 -10.52 -12.65
N ALA A 13 -9.93 -9.51 -13.41
CA ALA A 13 -9.30 -9.20 -14.69
C ALA A 13 -7.82 -8.82 -14.50
N PHE A 14 -7.52 -8.04 -13.48
CA PHE A 14 -6.15 -7.64 -13.15
C PHE A 14 -5.30 -8.83 -12.68
N ALA A 15 -5.79 -9.65 -11.74
CA ALA A 15 -5.08 -10.85 -11.29
C ALA A 15 -4.84 -11.84 -12.44
N LYS A 16 -5.83 -12.02 -13.32
CA LYS A 16 -5.66 -12.82 -14.54
C LYS A 16 -4.57 -12.25 -15.44
N TYR A 17 -4.55 -10.93 -15.65
CA TYR A 17 -3.52 -10.27 -16.44
C TYR A 17 -2.12 -10.49 -15.84
N CYS A 18 -1.95 -10.27 -14.53
CA CYS A 18 -0.69 -10.50 -13.84
C CYS A 18 -0.22 -11.96 -14.02
N LYS A 19 -1.10 -12.93 -13.78
CA LYS A 19 -0.80 -14.35 -13.95
C LYS A 19 -0.41 -14.73 -15.38
N GLN A 20 -1.06 -14.14 -16.39
CA GLN A 20 -0.74 -14.40 -17.80
C GLN A 20 0.59 -13.81 -18.24
N ASN A 21 1.11 -12.80 -17.53
CA ASN A 21 2.35 -12.11 -17.85
C ASN A 21 3.47 -12.43 -16.84
N ASP A 22 3.31 -13.48 -16.02
CA ASP A 22 4.29 -13.89 -15.00
C ASP A 22 4.67 -12.75 -14.04
N LEU A 23 3.68 -11.95 -13.64
CA LEU A 23 3.84 -10.84 -12.70
C LEU A 23 3.35 -11.26 -11.32
N ASN A 24 4.20 -11.07 -10.31
CA ASN A 24 3.79 -11.18 -8.92
C ASN A 24 2.73 -10.11 -8.57
N LEU A 25 1.73 -10.50 -7.79
CA LEU A 25 0.65 -9.62 -7.35
C LEU A 25 0.44 -9.76 -5.85
N LEU A 26 0.29 -8.62 -5.18
CA LEU A 26 -0.08 -8.48 -3.77
C LEU A 26 -1.28 -7.53 -3.71
N PHE A 27 -2.33 -7.93 -3.00
CA PHE A 27 -3.35 -6.99 -2.54
C PHE A 27 -2.89 -6.39 -1.21
N LEU A 28 -3.00 -5.07 -1.08
CA LEU A 28 -2.53 -4.32 0.06
C LEU A 28 -3.65 -3.39 0.54
N GLU A 29 -4.02 -3.51 1.80
CA GLU A 29 -4.83 -2.50 2.48
C GLU A 29 -3.95 -1.66 3.40
N ILE A 30 -3.99 -0.35 3.22
CA ILE A 30 -3.36 0.63 4.12
C ILE A 30 -4.32 0.92 5.26
N PRO A 31 -3.86 1.11 6.52
CA PRO A 31 -4.76 1.26 7.65
C PRO A 31 -5.76 2.42 7.46
N SER A 32 -7.06 2.11 7.55
CA SER A 32 -8.18 3.04 7.38
C SER A 32 -9.43 2.50 8.07
N VAL A 33 -9.87 3.16 9.15
CA VAL A 33 -11.00 2.68 9.96
C VAL A 33 -12.35 2.98 9.31
N SER A 34 -12.46 4.09 8.57
CA SER A 34 -13.75 4.49 7.97
C SER A 34 -14.05 3.81 6.65
N SER A 35 -13.04 3.42 5.88
CA SER A 35 -13.22 2.78 4.57
C SER A 35 -12.98 1.28 4.58
N TRP A 36 -12.46 0.68 5.66
CA TRP A 36 -12.17 -0.75 5.68
C TRP A 36 -12.79 -1.45 6.88
N THR A 37 -13.89 -2.16 6.62
CA THR A 37 -14.57 -2.94 7.65
C THR A 37 -14.13 -4.40 7.59
N TYR A 38 -14.30 -5.15 8.69
CA TYR A 38 -14.08 -6.61 8.68
C TYR A 38 -14.90 -7.34 7.61
N ALA A 39 -16.09 -6.86 7.26
CA ALA A 39 -16.86 -7.43 6.16
C ALA A 39 -16.17 -7.22 4.79
N ARG A 40 -15.52 -6.07 4.58
CA ARG A 40 -14.69 -5.82 3.39
C ARG A 40 -13.43 -6.67 3.41
N HIS A 41 -12.72 -6.74 4.54
CA HIS A 41 -11.59 -7.64 4.73
C HIS A 41 -11.94 -9.06 4.33
N ASN A 42 -12.98 -9.66 4.95
CA ASN A 42 -13.39 -11.03 4.66
C ASN A 42 -13.75 -11.23 3.17
N ALA A 43 -14.50 -10.30 2.57
CA ALA A 43 -14.87 -10.41 1.16
C ALA A 43 -13.66 -10.32 0.21
N VAL A 44 -12.64 -9.54 0.57
CA VAL A 44 -11.39 -9.43 -0.22
C VAL A 44 -10.45 -10.59 0.08
N GLN A 45 -10.45 -11.14 1.29
CA GLN A 45 -9.73 -12.36 1.64
C GLN A 45 -10.29 -13.57 0.89
N ASP A 46 -11.62 -13.75 0.86
CA ASP A 46 -12.25 -14.81 0.07
C ASP A 46 -11.87 -14.70 -1.42
N LEU A 47 -11.79 -13.47 -1.92
CA LEU A 47 -11.36 -13.18 -3.29
C LEU A 47 -9.87 -13.46 -3.51
N SER A 48 -9.01 -13.08 -2.57
CA SER A 48 -7.57 -13.28 -2.67
C SER A 48 -7.26 -14.78 -2.65
N ASP A 49 -7.94 -15.54 -1.79
CA ASP A 49 -7.86 -17.00 -1.72
C ASP A 49 -8.35 -17.68 -3.01
N GLU A 50 -9.47 -17.23 -3.58
CA GLU A 50 -9.98 -17.72 -4.89
C GLU A 50 -8.93 -17.53 -6.00
N LEU A 51 -8.24 -16.38 -6.00
CA LEU A 51 -7.30 -16.02 -7.06
C LEU A 51 -5.87 -16.54 -6.82
N GLY A 52 -5.58 -17.05 -5.63
CA GLY A 52 -4.23 -17.39 -5.21
C GLY A 52 -3.32 -16.15 -5.16
N VAL A 53 -3.86 -15.02 -4.72
CA VAL A 53 -3.15 -13.74 -4.53
C VAL A 53 -3.07 -13.47 -3.04
N GLU A 54 -1.93 -12.99 -2.55
CA GLU A 54 -1.77 -12.64 -1.14
C GLU A 54 -2.53 -11.35 -0.81
N LEU A 55 -3.12 -11.26 0.39
CA LEU A 55 -3.69 -10.03 0.94
C LEU A 55 -2.93 -9.62 2.19
N LEU A 56 -2.20 -8.51 2.11
CA LEU A 56 -1.60 -7.85 3.25
C LEU A 56 -2.54 -6.77 3.77
N ASP A 57 -3.31 -7.08 4.82
CA ASP A 57 -4.18 -6.11 5.49
C ASP A 57 -3.50 -5.49 6.71
N LEU A 58 -3.00 -4.26 6.54
CA LEU A 58 -2.26 -3.58 7.59
C LEU A 58 -3.16 -3.08 8.74
N ASN A 59 -4.50 -3.08 8.60
CA ASN A 59 -5.39 -2.82 9.73
C ASN A 59 -5.29 -3.90 10.81
N LEU A 60 -4.74 -5.07 10.50
CA LEU A 60 -4.54 -6.14 11.47
C LEU A 60 -3.17 -6.09 12.17
N LEU A 61 -2.29 -5.16 11.77
CA LEU A 61 -0.86 -5.20 12.08
C LEU A 61 -0.33 -3.94 12.79
N TYR A 62 -1.18 -3.15 13.45
CA TYR A 62 -0.78 -1.91 14.14
C TYR A 62 0.39 -2.10 15.11
N ASP A 63 0.35 -3.14 15.94
CA ASP A 63 1.38 -3.44 16.93
C ASP A 63 2.70 -3.85 16.27
N GLU A 64 2.63 -4.63 15.19
CA GLU A 64 3.81 -5.08 14.44
C GLU A 64 4.50 -3.93 13.70
N ILE A 65 3.72 -3.02 13.11
CA ILE A 65 4.20 -1.79 12.47
C ILE A 65 4.67 -0.77 13.52
N GLY A 66 4.22 -0.91 14.78
CA GLY A 66 4.52 0.01 15.87
C GLY A 66 3.80 1.37 15.73
N ILE A 67 2.55 1.36 15.28
CA ILE A 67 1.68 2.55 15.18
C ILE A 67 0.50 2.44 16.16
N ASP A 68 0.19 3.54 16.86
CA ASP A 68 -1.00 3.63 17.70
C ASP A 68 -2.21 4.07 16.87
N MET A 69 -3.19 3.17 16.71
CA MET A 69 -4.43 3.40 15.97
C MET A 69 -5.13 4.72 16.36
N ARG A 70 -5.04 5.14 17.63
CA ARG A 70 -5.71 6.36 18.12
C ARG A 70 -5.07 7.64 17.60
N ASN A 71 -3.79 7.57 17.24
CA ASN A 71 -2.96 8.73 16.95
C ASN A 71 -2.30 8.64 15.56
N CYS A 72 -2.62 7.64 14.75
CA CYS A 72 -1.98 7.42 13.46
C CYS A 72 -2.65 8.12 12.28
N TYR A 73 -3.81 8.75 12.47
CA TYR A 73 -4.57 9.38 11.39
C TYR A 73 -4.37 10.90 11.28
N ARG A 74 -4.49 11.42 10.06
CA ARG A 74 -4.42 12.86 9.75
C ARG A 74 -5.79 13.52 9.79
N ASP A 75 -6.79 12.84 9.24
CA ASP A 75 -8.16 13.33 9.17
C ASP A 75 -9.03 12.78 10.30
N THR A 76 -10.09 13.54 10.62
CA THR A 76 -11.04 13.19 11.69
C THR A 76 -11.87 11.96 11.37
N SER A 77 -11.96 11.58 10.10
CA SER A 77 -12.63 10.36 9.64
C SER A 77 -11.77 9.10 9.73
N ALA A 78 -10.52 9.20 10.18
CA ALA A 78 -9.59 8.07 10.26
C ALA A 78 -9.45 7.29 8.94
N SER A 79 -9.36 8.02 7.82
CA SER A 79 -9.23 7.46 6.46
C SER A 79 -7.82 7.53 5.90
N HIS A 80 -7.01 8.50 6.32
CA HIS A 80 -5.64 8.69 5.87
C HIS A 80 -4.69 8.83 7.05
N LEU A 81 -3.56 8.13 6.96
CA LEU A 81 -2.50 8.23 7.96
C LEU A 81 -1.92 9.65 8.03
N ASN A 82 -1.47 10.03 9.23
CA ASN A 82 -0.57 11.16 9.36
C ASN A 82 0.84 10.78 8.90
N TYR A 83 1.68 11.81 8.74
CA TYR A 83 3.03 11.66 8.22
C TYR A 83 3.87 10.63 8.99
N ALA A 84 3.86 10.68 10.34
CA ALA A 84 4.67 9.78 11.16
C ALA A 84 4.25 8.32 11.02
N ALA A 85 2.95 8.04 10.97
CA ALA A 85 2.44 6.68 10.75
C ALA A 85 2.68 6.20 9.32
N ALA A 86 2.51 7.09 8.32
CA ALA A 86 2.78 6.78 6.92
C ALA A 86 4.24 6.38 6.70
N CYS A 87 5.21 7.04 7.34
CA CYS A 87 6.62 6.62 7.29
C CYS A 87 6.81 5.18 7.77
N LYS A 88 6.25 4.83 8.94
CA LYS A 88 6.37 3.47 9.51
C LYS A 88 5.69 2.41 8.62
N VAL A 89 4.52 2.73 8.07
CA VAL A 89 3.82 1.84 7.15
C VAL A 89 4.62 1.63 5.86
N THR A 90 5.20 2.69 5.30
CA THR A 90 6.07 2.59 4.12
C THR A 90 7.31 1.73 4.40
N ASP A 91 7.97 1.92 5.54
CA ASP A 91 9.12 1.10 5.93
C ASP A 91 8.73 -0.39 6.07
N TYR A 92 7.58 -0.66 6.71
CA TYR A 92 7.06 -2.02 6.85
C TYR A 92 6.75 -2.67 5.49
N VAL A 93 6.03 -1.97 4.61
CA VAL A 93 5.70 -2.47 3.27
C VAL A 93 6.97 -2.71 2.45
N GLY A 94 7.93 -1.78 2.49
CA GLY A 94 9.21 -1.90 1.80
C GLY A 94 9.99 -3.14 2.25
N LYS A 95 10.04 -3.40 3.56
CA LYS A 95 10.62 -4.62 4.11
C LYS A 95 9.87 -5.86 3.65
N TYR A 96 8.53 -5.88 3.78
CA TYR A 96 7.69 -7.01 3.41
C TYR A 96 7.89 -7.40 1.93
N ILE A 97 7.88 -6.44 1.02
CA ILE A 97 8.05 -6.73 -0.42
C ILE A 97 9.47 -7.16 -0.75
N GLY A 98 10.48 -6.63 -0.05
CA GLY A 98 11.86 -7.08 -0.19
C GLY A 98 12.04 -8.54 0.23
N GLU A 99 11.47 -8.92 1.37
CA GLU A 99 11.58 -10.27 1.93
C GLU A 99 10.76 -11.32 1.18
N ASN A 100 9.56 -10.96 0.70
CA ASN A 100 8.61 -11.91 0.11
C ASN A 100 8.61 -11.95 -1.42
N TYR A 101 9.10 -10.88 -2.08
CA TYR A 101 9.06 -10.76 -3.55
C TYR A 101 10.42 -10.52 -4.19
N GLY A 102 11.50 -10.49 -3.39
CA GLY A 102 12.87 -10.33 -3.90
C GLY A 102 13.14 -8.96 -4.54
N ILE A 103 12.36 -7.94 -4.18
CA ILE A 103 12.58 -6.58 -4.65
C ILE A 103 13.74 -5.97 -3.85
N GLU A 104 14.89 -5.84 -4.51
CA GLU A 104 16.08 -5.27 -3.87
C GLU A 104 15.89 -3.79 -3.52
N SER A 105 16.40 -3.40 -2.36
CA SER A 105 16.45 -1.99 -2.00
C SER A 105 17.41 -1.24 -2.91
N ARG A 106 16.94 -0.15 -3.51
CA ARG A 106 17.74 0.73 -4.37
C ARG A 106 18.12 2.05 -3.70
N ARG A 107 17.96 2.14 -2.38
CA ARG A 107 18.25 3.37 -1.61
C ARG A 107 19.70 3.80 -1.65
N ASP A 108 20.62 2.85 -1.85
CA ASP A 108 22.07 3.11 -1.92
C ASP A 108 22.55 3.32 -3.36
N ASP A 109 21.63 3.35 -4.34
CA ASP A 109 21.92 3.74 -5.71
C ASP A 109 22.07 5.27 -5.77
N ALA A 110 23.27 5.74 -6.10
CA ALA A 110 23.61 7.16 -6.06
C ALA A 110 22.80 8.01 -7.05
N GLU A 111 22.51 7.49 -8.25
CA GLU A 111 21.76 8.25 -9.26
C GLU A 111 20.29 8.38 -8.86
N LEU A 112 19.70 7.31 -8.33
CA LEU A 112 18.33 7.34 -7.83
C LEU A 112 18.21 8.21 -6.57
N ALA A 113 19.16 8.11 -5.64
CA ALA A 113 19.18 8.94 -4.45
C ALA A 113 19.27 10.43 -4.80
N GLU A 114 20.18 10.80 -5.71
CA GLU A 114 20.30 12.19 -6.18
C GLU A 114 19.03 12.67 -6.87
N HIS A 115 18.38 11.83 -7.68
CA HIS A 115 17.09 12.17 -8.31
C HIS A 115 16.02 12.51 -7.27
N TRP A 116 15.82 11.65 -6.26
CA TRP A 116 14.82 11.88 -5.21
C TRP A 116 15.17 13.07 -4.31
N ASP A 117 16.45 13.29 -4.00
CA ASP A 117 16.90 14.47 -3.24
C ASP A 117 16.61 15.78 -3.98
N ASN A 118 16.81 15.80 -5.30
CA ASN A 118 16.49 16.93 -6.16
C ASN A 118 14.98 17.20 -6.20
N ASP A 119 14.15 16.16 -6.33
CA ASP A 119 12.68 16.28 -6.29
C ASP A 119 12.20 16.85 -4.94
N VAL A 120 12.80 16.41 -3.82
CA VAL A 120 12.49 16.96 -2.49
C VAL A 120 12.89 18.44 -2.41
N ALA A 121 14.06 18.82 -2.92
CA ALA A 121 14.51 20.20 -2.93
C ALA A 121 13.58 21.10 -3.76
N GLU A 122 13.16 20.63 -4.94
CA GLU A 122 12.21 21.35 -5.80
C GLU A 122 10.83 21.47 -5.13
N PHE A 123 10.30 20.38 -4.58
CA PHE A 123 9.03 20.39 -3.86
C PHE A 123 9.04 21.39 -2.71
N LYS A 124 10.11 21.42 -1.89
CA LYS A 124 10.26 22.37 -0.78
C LYS A 124 10.30 23.81 -1.28
N LYS A 125 11.04 24.08 -2.36
CA LYS A 125 11.13 25.41 -2.99
C LYS A 125 9.77 25.89 -3.49
N LEU A 126 9.04 25.06 -4.25
CA LEU A 126 7.73 25.39 -4.80
C LEU A 126 6.69 25.64 -3.70
N ASN A 127 6.74 24.86 -2.62
CA ASN A 127 5.78 24.92 -1.52
C ASN A 127 6.22 25.82 -0.36
N LYS A 128 7.37 26.51 -0.48
CA LYS A 128 7.94 27.41 0.55
C LYS A 128 8.10 26.72 1.91
N ILE A 129 8.44 25.43 1.89
CA ILE A 129 8.73 24.63 3.09
C ILE A 129 10.17 24.93 3.48
N LYS A 130 10.37 25.33 4.73
CA LYS A 130 11.70 25.64 5.28
C LYS A 130 12.50 24.37 5.57
#